data_AF-A0A453A8J3-F1
#
_entry.id   AF-A0A453A8J3-F1
#
_cell.length_a   1.000
_cell.length_b   1.000
_cell.length_c   1.000
_cell.angle_alpha   90.00
_cell.angle_beta   90.00
_cell.angle_gamma   90.00
#
_symmetry.space_group_name_H-M   'P 1'
#
loop_
_entity.id
_entity.type
_entity.pdbx_description
1 polymer ?
#
loop_
_entity_poly.entity_id
_entity_poly.type
_entity_poly.pdbx_seq_one_letter_code
_entity_poly.pdbx_strand_id
1 'polypeptide(L)'
;EFHRSISSPCLSMAKDITESCVLVSYLTDFPFPFQMALLSALRQIAGVTAGPLSDALKTELYTLVLGTISLPINLPGTSYYQGFQARKKLVSILEQMIAERRSSGDAHDDMLDALLRSGDDGTREKISDEQIIDLLIALIYSGYETMSTTSMMAVKYLSEHPRALEELRVCTHTLQINFRSMAKIMYF
;
A
#
# COMPACT_ATOMS: atom_id res chain seq x y z
N GLU A 1 -31.64 30.56 26.60
CA GLU A 1 -31.11 29.18 26.60
C GLU A 1 -31.26 28.53 25.22
N PHE A 2 -30.41 28.86 24.24
CA PHE A 2 -30.42 28.15 22.94
C PHE A 2 -29.08 28.31 22.19
N HIS A 3 -27.95 28.17 22.89
CA HIS A 3 -26.64 28.34 22.26
C HIS A 3 -25.51 27.46 22.82
N ARG A 4 -25.83 26.39 23.56
CA ARG A 4 -24.84 25.41 24.01
C ARG A 4 -25.38 24.01 23.79
N SER A 5 -25.19 23.46 22.60
CA SER A 5 -24.94 22.02 22.36
C SER A 5 -24.91 21.76 20.84
N ILE A 6 -23.94 22.34 20.13
CA ILE A 6 -23.47 21.67 18.92
C ILE A 6 -22.41 20.70 19.43
N SER A 7 -22.81 19.44 19.43
CA SER A 7 -22.08 18.32 20.01
C SER A 7 -20.66 18.23 19.44
N SER A 8 -19.70 17.96 20.32
CA SER A 8 -18.29 17.69 20.00
C SER A 8 -18.00 16.72 18.84
N PRO A 9 -18.85 15.72 18.51
CA PRO A 9 -18.59 14.79 17.40
C PRO A 9 -18.70 15.44 16.02
N CYS A 10 -19.56 16.45 15.83
CA CYS A 10 -19.68 17.13 14.55
C CYS A 10 -18.46 18.01 14.25
N LEU A 11 -17.85 18.59 15.30
CA LEU A 11 -16.64 19.39 15.16
C LEU A 11 -15.41 18.51 14.89
N SER A 12 -15.32 17.32 15.51
CA SER A 12 -14.26 16.35 15.19
C SER A 12 -14.42 15.81 13.77
N MET A 13 -15.65 15.44 13.37
CA MET A 13 -15.93 14.94 12.03
C MET A 13 -15.66 16.01 10.95
N ALA A 14 -15.98 17.29 11.21
CA ALA A 14 -15.62 18.39 10.31
C ALA A 14 -14.10 18.61 10.24
N LYS A 15 -13.37 18.39 11.35
CA LYS A 15 -11.91 18.46 11.38
C LYS A 15 -11.27 17.29 10.62
N ASP A 16 -11.80 16.08 10.76
CA ASP A 16 -11.39 14.89 10.02
C ASP A 16 -11.66 15.05 8.52
N ILE A 17 -12.80 15.66 8.14
CA ILE A 17 -13.13 16.00 6.75
C ILE A 17 -12.17 17.09 6.22
N THR A 18 -11.83 18.09 7.04
CA THR A 18 -10.90 19.16 6.63
C THR A 18 -9.47 18.62 6.49
N GLU A 19 -9.01 17.76 7.41
CA GLU A 19 -7.73 17.06 7.28
C GLU A 19 -7.72 16.10 6.08
N SER A 20 -8.83 15.40 5.83
CA SER A 20 -9.00 14.57 4.63
C SER A 20 -8.94 15.41 3.35
N CYS A 21 -9.56 16.59 3.31
CA CYS A 21 -9.45 17.51 2.17
C CYS A 21 -8.03 18.07 2.00
N VAL A 22 -7.31 18.39 3.08
CA VAL A 22 -5.91 18.82 3.02
C VAL A 22 -5.01 17.67 2.56
N LEU A 23 -5.24 16.44 3.03
CA LEU A 23 -4.58 15.24 2.55
C LEU A 23 -4.86 15.05 1.06
N VAL A 24 -6.11 15.23 0.58
CA VAL A 24 -6.47 15.15 -0.85
C VAL A 24 -5.75 16.22 -1.69
N SER A 25 -5.58 17.45 -1.19
CA SER A 25 -4.80 18.48 -1.90
C SER A 25 -3.31 18.14 -1.96
N TYR A 26 -2.73 17.67 -0.84
CA TYR A 26 -1.34 17.20 -0.83
C TYR A 26 -1.13 15.92 -1.68
N LEU A 27 -2.15 15.05 -1.77
CA LEU A 27 -2.18 13.87 -2.64
C LEU A 27 -2.11 14.27 -4.13
N THR A 28 -2.76 15.36 -4.51
CA THR A 28 -2.69 15.89 -5.89
C THR A 28 -1.38 16.61 -6.19
N ASP A 29 -0.78 17.27 -5.20
CA ASP A 29 0.47 18.01 -5.36
C ASP A 29 1.73 17.12 -5.28
N PHE A 30 1.66 15.98 -4.55
CA PHE A 30 2.74 15.01 -4.42
C PHE A 30 2.25 13.58 -4.71
N PRO A 31 2.05 13.20 -5.99
CA PRO A 31 1.72 11.80 -6.35
C PRO A 31 2.90 10.83 -6.18
N PHE A 32 4.12 11.37 -6.01
CA PHE A 32 5.38 10.64 -5.98
C PHE A 32 5.49 9.57 -4.87
N PRO A 33 5.13 9.87 -3.60
CA PRO A 33 5.21 8.90 -2.50
C PRO A 33 4.29 7.69 -2.71
N PHE A 34 3.13 7.89 -3.35
CA PHE A 34 2.19 6.82 -3.66
C PHE A 34 2.77 5.87 -4.72
N GLN A 35 3.32 6.40 -5.80
CA GLN A 35 3.90 5.56 -6.85
C GLN A 35 5.12 4.78 -6.32
N MET A 36 5.97 5.42 -5.52
CA MET A 36 7.16 4.77 -4.96
C MET A 36 6.83 3.69 -3.92
N ALA A 37 5.86 3.94 -3.03
CA ALA A 37 5.42 2.95 -2.04
C ALA A 37 4.89 1.68 -2.72
N LEU A 38 4.05 1.84 -3.74
CA LEU A 38 3.50 0.72 -4.47
C LEU A 38 4.58 -0.09 -5.18
N LEU A 39 5.47 0.58 -5.92
CA LEU A 39 6.54 -0.10 -6.65
C LEU A 39 7.51 -0.83 -5.71
N SER A 40 7.77 -0.25 -4.52
CA SER A 40 8.55 -0.90 -3.48
C SER A 40 7.88 -2.17 -2.97
N ALA A 41 6.58 -2.12 -2.67
CA ALA A 41 5.80 -3.27 -2.23
C ALA A 41 5.75 -4.36 -3.32
N LEU A 42 5.40 -3.99 -4.55
CA LEU A 42 5.31 -4.89 -5.70
C LEU A 42 6.64 -5.59 -6.00
N ARG A 43 7.75 -4.86 -5.91
CA ARG A 43 9.09 -5.42 -6.12
C ARG A 43 9.46 -6.44 -5.04
N GLN A 44 9.24 -6.13 -3.76
CA GLN A 44 9.58 -7.02 -2.65
C GLN A 44 8.66 -8.26 -2.58
N ILE A 45 7.38 -8.08 -2.94
CA ILE A 45 6.37 -9.12 -2.80
C ILE A 45 6.36 -10.07 -3.99
N ALA A 46 6.42 -9.53 -5.22
CA ALA A 46 6.21 -10.31 -6.43
C ALA A 46 7.22 -9.99 -7.55
N GLY A 47 8.34 -9.36 -7.22
CA GLY A 47 9.38 -9.04 -8.21
C GLY A 47 8.94 -8.06 -9.31
N VAL A 48 7.78 -7.41 -9.16
CA VAL A 48 7.20 -6.57 -10.21
C VAL A 48 7.83 -5.18 -10.18
N THR A 49 8.39 -4.76 -11.32
CA THR A 49 8.93 -3.42 -11.52
C THR A 49 7.92 -2.49 -12.20
N ALA A 50 8.27 -1.20 -12.31
CA ALA A 50 7.44 -0.23 -13.02
C ALA A 50 7.16 -0.66 -14.46
N GLY A 51 5.89 -0.65 -14.86
CA GLY A 51 5.45 -0.99 -16.21
C GLY A 51 3.94 -1.25 -16.28
N PRO A 52 3.44 -1.73 -17.43
CA PRO A 52 2.01 -1.96 -17.63
C PRO A 52 1.37 -2.90 -16.58
N LEU A 53 2.12 -3.90 -16.12
CA LEU A 53 1.68 -4.83 -15.09
C LEU A 53 1.46 -4.14 -13.73
N SER A 54 2.41 -3.30 -13.29
CA SER A 54 2.27 -2.58 -12.03
C SER A 54 1.09 -1.60 -12.07
N ASP A 55 0.83 -0.98 -13.21
CA ASP A 55 -0.27 -0.03 -13.40
C ASP A 55 -1.64 -0.73 -13.43
N ALA A 56 -1.71 -1.91 -14.06
CA ALA A 56 -2.90 -2.76 -14.03
C ALA A 56 -3.20 -3.23 -12.59
N LEU A 57 -2.20 -3.76 -11.89
CA LEU A 57 -2.33 -4.17 -10.48
C LEU A 57 -2.79 -3.01 -9.59
N LYS A 58 -2.18 -1.82 -9.75
CA LYS A 58 -2.60 -0.60 -9.03
C LYS A 58 -4.08 -0.32 -9.23
N THR A 59 -4.51 -0.27 -10.48
CA THR A 59 -5.86 0.14 -10.87
C THR A 59 -6.91 -0.82 -10.32
N GLU A 60 -6.66 -2.12 -10.46
CA GLU A 60 -7.60 -3.14 -9.98
C GLU A 60 -7.58 -3.24 -8.44
N LEU A 61 -6.42 -3.08 -7.78
CA LEU A 61 -6.35 -3.00 -6.31
C LEU A 61 -7.17 -1.84 -5.76
N TYR A 62 -7.05 -0.66 -6.36
CA TYR A 62 -7.85 0.49 -5.96
C TYR A 62 -9.34 0.27 -6.14
N THR A 63 -9.73 -0.32 -7.28
CA THR A 63 -11.14 -0.62 -7.57
C THR A 63 -11.69 -1.67 -6.61
N LEU A 64 -10.88 -2.68 -6.26
CA LEU A 64 -11.22 -3.69 -5.25
C LEU A 64 -11.50 -3.02 -3.90
N VAL A 65 -10.57 -2.20 -3.41
CA VAL A 65 -10.69 -1.52 -2.10
C VAL A 65 -11.92 -0.63 -2.04
N LEU A 66 -12.16 0.17 -3.09
CA LEU A 66 -13.36 1.01 -3.20
C LEU A 66 -14.64 0.18 -3.17
N GLY A 67 -14.64 -1.00 -3.79
CA GLY A 67 -15.75 -1.94 -3.71
C GLY A 67 -15.94 -2.53 -2.31
N THR A 68 -14.85 -2.87 -1.61
CA THR A 68 -14.88 -3.44 -0.26
C THR A 68 -15.47 -2.49 0.78
N ILE A 69 -15.21 -1.19 0.66
CA ILE A 69 -15.76 -0.18 1.58
C ILE A 69 -17.17 0.32 1.18
N SER A 70 -17.70 -0.13 0.04
CA SER A 70 -19.00 0.30 -0.46
C SER A 70 -20.16 -0.56 0.08
N LEU A 71 -21.40 -0.09 -0.13
CA LEU A 71 -22.58 -0.86 0.24
C LEU A 71 -22.60 -2.20 -0.50
N PRO A 72 -22.91 -3.32 0.18
CA PRO A 72 -22.84 -4.67 -0.39
C PRO A 72 -24.02 -4.98 -1.33
N ILE A 73 -24.18 -4.17 -2.38
CA ILE A 73 -25.25 -4.24 -3.37
C ILE A 73 -24.63 -4.64 -4.71
N ASN A 74 -24.80 -5.90 -5.09
CA ASN A 74 -24.24 -6.48 -6.31
C ASN A 74 -25.10 -6.17 -7.54
N LEU A 75 -25.14 -4.90 -7.95
CA LEU A 75 -25.85 -4.44 -9.14
C LEU A 75 -24.88 -3.79 -10.13
N PRO A 76 -25.03 -4.01 -11.45
CA PRO A 76 -24.21 -3.33 -12.44
C PRO A 76 -24.24 -1.81 -12.26
N GLY A 77 -23.06 -1.21 -12.16
CA GLY A 77 -22.89 0.23 -11.94
C GLY A 77 -22.58 0.63 -10.49
N THR A 78 -22.68 -0.27 -9.52
CA THR A 78 -22.23 0.00 -8.13
C THR A 78 -20.72 -0.20 -7.98
N SER A 79 -20.11 0.50 -7.02
CA SER A 79 -18.70 0.28 -6.63
C SER A 79 -18.47 -1.16 -6.14
N TYR A 80 -19.45 -1.77 -5.46
CA TYR A 80 -19.37 -3.15 -5.01
C TYR A 80 -19.27 -4.14 -6.19
N TYR A 81 -20.09 -3.94 -7.23
CA TYR A 81 -20.01 -4.75 -8.44
C TYR A 81 -18.64 -4.58 -9.12
N GLN A 82 -18.14 -3.34 -9.22
CA GLN A 82 -16.82 -3.07 -9.81
C GLN A 82 -15.69 -3.72 -9.01
N GLY A 83 -15.72 -3.65 -7.67
CA GLY A 83 -14.73 -4.30 -6.82
C GLY A 83 -14.73 -5.82 -6.96
N PHE A 84 -15.91 -6.43 -7.13
CA PHE A 84 -16.00 -7.86 -7.41
C PHE A 84 -15.36 -8.24 -8.76
N GLN A 85 -15.55 -7.44 -9.80
CA GLN A 85 -14.87 -7.66 -11.09
C GLN A 85 -13.36 -7.41 -10.97
N ALA A 86 -12.93 -6.41 -10.21
CA ALA A 86 -11.53 -6.12 -9.97
C ALA A 86 -10.82 -7.27 -9.24
N ARG A 87 -11.48 -7.88 -8.24
CA ARG A 87 -10.96 -9.09 -7.58
C ARG A 87 -10.70 -10.21 -8.58
N LYS A 88 -11.65 -10.47 -9.50
CA LYS A 88 -11.49 -11.53 -10.52
C LYS A 88 -10.28 -11.28 -11.42
N LYS A 89 -10.08 -10.04 -11.84
CA LYS A 89 -8.92 -9.66 -12.65
C LYS A 89 -7.61 -9.79 -11.89
N LEU A 90 -7.55 -9.34 -10.63
CA LEU A 90 -6.38 -9.49 -9.78
C LEU A 90 -6.01 -10.96 -9.58
N VAL A 91 -7.00 -11.80 -9.27
CA VAL A 91 -6.80 -13.24 -9.13
C VAL A 91 -6.23 -13.82 -10.42
N SER A 92 -6.82 -13.51 -11.58
CA SER A 92 -6.33 -14.00 -12.88
C SER A 92 -4.89 -13.57 -13.18
N ILE A 93 -4.51 -12.33 -12.88
CA ILE A 93 -3.13 -11.84 -13.07
C ILE A 93 -2.16 -12.62 -12.18
N LEU A 94 -2.51 -12.81 -10.90
CA LEU A 94 -1.65 -13.49 -9.93
C LEU A 94 -1.56 -15.00 -10.19
N GLU A 95 -2.65 -15.65 -10.60
CA GLU A 95 -2.65 -17.04 -11.06
C GLU A 95 -1.69 -17.24 -12.24
N GLN A 96 -1.73 -16.34 -13.22
CA GLN A 96 -0.82 -16.38 -14.37
C GLN A 96 0.64 -16.23 -13.91
N MET A 97 0.93 -15.29 -13.02
CA MET A 97 2.28 -15.12 -12.48
C MET A 97 2.78 -16.35 -11.72
N ILE A 98 1.93 -17.01 -10.93
CA ILE A 98 2.27 -18.25 -10.22
C ILE A 98 2.57 -19.38 -11.22
N ALA A 99 1.75 -19.52 -12.27
CA ALA A 99 1.94 -20.54 -13.30
C ALA A 99 3.24 -20.32 -14.10
N GLU A 100 3.52 -19.08 -14.49
CA GLU A 100 4.76 -18.71 -15.18
C GLU A 100 6.00 -19.03 -14.33
N ARG A 101 5.98 -18.70 -13.04
CA ARG A 101 7.10 -19.01 -12.14
C ARG A 101 7.32 -20.50 -11.97
N ARG A 102 6.26 -21.27 -11.73
CA ARG A 102 6.34 -22.74 -11.60
C ARG A 102 6.85 -23.42 -12.87
N SER A 103 6.54 -22.87 -14.05
CA SER A 103 6.99 -23.44 -15.33
C SER A 103 8.41 -23.01 -15.73
N SER A 104 8.83 -21.79 -15.36
CA SER A 104 10.19 -21.29 -15.63
C SER A 104 11.27 -22.04 -14.85
N GLY A 105 10.98 -22.46 -13.61
CA GLY A 105 11.97 -23.02 -12.69
C GLY A 105 12.98 -22.00 -12.18
N ASP A 106 12.79 -20.71 -12.47
CA ASP A 106 13.69 -19.64 -12.06
C ASP A 106 13.54 -19.32 -10.58
N ALA A 107 14.68 -19.22 -9.90
CA ALA A 107 14.73 -18.79 -8.51
C ALA A 107 14.59 -17.27 -8.43
N HIS A 108 13.59 -16.80 -7.69
CA HIS A 108 13.40 -15.39 -7.41
C HIS A 108 13.73 -15.10 -5.94
N ASP A 109 14.21 -13.89 -5.66
CA ASP A 109 14.48 -13.40 -4.30
C ASP A 109 13.36 -12.45 -3.86
N ASP A 110 12.14 -13.00 -3.78
CA ASP A 110 10.94 -12.28 -3.35
C ASP A 110 10.02 -13.17 -2.52
N MET A 111 9.02 -12.53 -1.91
CA MET A 111 8.12 -13.22 -0.99
C MET A 111 7.23 -14.25 -1.69
N LEU A 112 6.78 -13.99 -2.92
CA LEU A 112 5.99 -14.95 -3.70
C LEU A 112 6.78 -16.25 -3.91
N ASP A 113 8.06 -16.16 -4.24
CA ASP A 113 8.90 -17.36 -4.40
C ASP A 113 9.14 -18.09 -3.08
N ALA A 114 9.32 -17.35 -1.99
CA ALA A 114 9.41 -17.93 -0.64
C ALA A 114 8.12 -18.66 -0.24
N LEU A 115 6.94 -18.12 -0.59
CA LEU A 115 5.65 -18.76 -0.34
C LEU A 115 5.46 -20.01 -1.21
N LEU A 116 5.84 -19.97 -2.48
CA LEU A 116 5.73 -21.12 -3.40
C LEU A 116 6.61 -22.30 -2.98
N ARG A 117 7.78 -22.03 -2.39
CA ARG A 117 8.69 -23.06 -1.84
C ARG A 117 8.28 -23.54 -0.44
N SER A 118 7.40 -22.80 0.25
CA SER A 118 6.97 -23.17 1.60
C SER A 118 6.15 -24.46 1.57
N GLY A 119 6.52 -25.44 2.41
CA GLY A 119 5.84 -26.73 2.50
C GLY A 119 6.36 -27.84 1.56
N ASP A 120 7.40 -27.59 0.75
CA ASP A 120 8.06 -28.64 -0.04
C ASP A 120 8.93 -29.59 0.81
N ASP A 121 9.21 -29.24 2.07
CA ASP A 121 9.96 -30.08 3.02
C ASP A 121 9.10 -31.13 3.75
N GLY A 122 7.78 -31.15 3.49
CA GLY A 122 6.84 -32.11 4.09
C GLY A 122 6.55 -31.89 5.58
N THR A 123 7.10 -30.85 6.20
CA THR A 123 6.93 -30.58 7.65
C THR A 123 5.81 -29.59 7.96
N ARG A 124 5.35 -28.84 6.97
CA ARG A 124 4.29 -27.82 7.08
C ARG A 124 3.18 -28.08 6.08
N GLU A 125 1.96 -27.71 6.47
CA GLU A 125 0.81 -27.72 5.56
C GLU A 125 1.08 -26.78 4.39
N LYS A 126 0.85 -27.27 3.17
CA LYS A 126 1.12 -26.52 1.95
C LYS A 126 0.05 -25.44 1.78
N ILE A 127 0.47 -24.18 1.64
CA ILE A 127 -0.44 -23.05 1.41
C ILE A 127 -1.08 -23.22 0.02
N SER A 128 -2.41 -23.08 -0.07
CA SER A 128 -3.11 -23.18 -1.36
C SER A 128 -2.84 -21.96 -2.24
N ASP A 129 -2.99 -22.10 -3.55
CA ASP A 129 -2.77 -20.99 -4.50
C ASP A 129 -3.73 -19.82 -4.20
N GLU A 130 -4.98 -20.12 -3.82
CA GLU A 130 -5.97 -19.12 -3.43
C GLU A 130 -5.53 -18.34 -2.18
N GLN A 131 -4.97 -19.05 -1.17
CA GLN A 131 -4.44 -18.42 0.04
C GLN A 131 -3.22 -17.55 -0.25
N ILE A 132 -2.33 -17.99 -1.15
CA ILE A 132 -1.18 -17.18 -1.59
C ILE A 132 -1.70 -15.92 -2.27
N ILE A 133 -2.64 -16.03 -3.20
CA ILE A 133 -3.21 -14.89 -3.93
C ILE A 133 -3.86 -13.89 -2.98
N ASP A 134 -4.71 -14.34 -2.06
CA ASP A 134 -5.38 -13.46 -1.09
C ASP A 134 -4.35 -12.78 -0.16
N LEU A 135 -3.29 -13.50 0.25
CA LEU A 135 -2.19 -12.94 1.04
C LEU A 135 -1.40 -11.87 0.27
N LEU A 136 -1.10 -12.10 -1.01
CA LEU A 136 -0.41 -11.12 -1.85
C LEU A 136 -1.22 -9.85 -2.01
N ILE A 137 -2.52 -9.96 -2.31
CA ILE A 137 -3.42 -8.81 -2.45
C ILE A 137 -3.44 -8.00 -1.14
N ALA A 138 -3.59 -8.67 0.00
CA ALA A 138 -3.63 -8.03 1.30
C ALA A 138 -2.31 -7.30 1.63
N LEU A 139 -1.16 -7.94 1.38
CA LEU A 139 0.15 -7.37 1.69
C LEU A 139 0.52 -6.21 0.76
N ILE A 140 0.21 -6.32 -0.54
CA ILE A 140 0.45 -5.22 -1.49
C ILE A 140 -0.37 -4.00 -1.09
N TYR A 141 -1.67 -4.18 -0.80
CA TYR A 141 -2.53 -3.07 -0.41
C TYR A 141 -2.10 -2.45 0.94
N SER A 142 -1.84 -3.27 1.96
CA SER A 142 -1.44 -2.80 3.28
C SER A 142 -0.12 -2.03 3.24
N GLY A 143 0.90 -2.58 2.57
CA GLY A 143 2.18 -1.90 2.42
C GLY A 143 2.04 -0.61 1.62
N TYR A 144 1.24 -0.63 0.57
CA TYR A 144 0.99 0.53 -0.25
C TYR A 144 0.36 1.70 0.52
N GLU A 145 -0.79 1.47 1.16
CA GLU A 145 -1.56 2.52 1.85
C GLU A 145 -0.78 3.12 3.03
N THR A 146 -0.15 2.27 3.85
CA THR A 146 0.55 2.71 5.06
C THR A 146 1.83 3.48 4.72
N MET A 147 2.65 2.99 3.78
CA MET A 147 3.89 3.66 3.39
C MET A 147 3.62 4.98 2.66
N SER A 148 2.61 5.02 1.78
CA SER A 148 2.28 6.24 1.05
C SER A 148 1.76 7.33 1.99
N THR A 149 0.86 6.96 2.90
CA THR A 149 0.30 7.88 3.91
C THR A 149 1.37 8.38 4.87
N THR A 150 2.23 7.48 5.37
CA THR A 150 3.33 7.85 6.27
C THR A 150 4.32 8.79 5.58
N SER A 151 4.69 8.50 4.33
CA SER A 151 5.61 9.34 3.56
C SER A 151 5.00 10.73 3.30
N MET A 152 3.71 10.79 2.96
CA MET A 152 3.00 12.06 2.78
C MET A 152 2.92 12.86 4.08
N MET A 153 2.59 12.21 5.19
CA MET A 153 2.57 12.87 6.51
C MET A 153 3.95 13.37 6.90
N ALA A 154 5.01 12.60 6.65
CA ALA A 154 6.38 13.03 6.88
C ALA A 154 6.73 14.31 6.08
N VAL A 155 6.38 14.35 4.80
CA VAL A 155 6.58 15.55 3.96
C VAL A 155 5.80 16.74 4.49
N LYS A 156 4.52 16.55 4.85
CA LYS A 156 3.67 17.61 5.42
C LYS A 156 4.24 18.17 6.73
N TYR A 157 4.60 17.31 7.68
CA TYR A 157 5.11 17.78 8.96
C TYR A 157 6.48 18.45 8.83
N LEU A 158 7.35 17.94 7.95
CA LEU A 158 8.65 18.56 7.69
C LEU A 158 8.52 19.91 6.98
N SER A 159 7.54 20.11 6.10
CA SER A 159 7.31 21.40 5.46
C SER A 159 6.80 22.47 6.43
N GLU A 160 6.01 22.05 7.43
CA GLU A 160 5.49 22.94 8.48
C GLU A 160 6.52 23.26 9.58
N HIS A 161 7.60 22.46 9.71
CA HIS A 161 8.60 22.58 10.78
C HIS A 161 10.04 22.72 10.23
N PRO A 162 10.42 23.91 9.72
CA PRO A 162 11.71 24.11 9.02
C PRO A 162 12.94 23.83 9.89
N ARG A 163 12.84 24.01 11.22
CA ARG A 163 13.92 23.65 12.15
C ARG A 163 14.17 22.14 12.17
N ALA A 164 13.12 21.33 12.24
CA ALA A 164 13.25 19.86 12.22
C ALA A 164 13.80 19.38 10.87
N LEU A 165 13.39 20.02 9.77
CA LEU A 165 13.93 19.74 8.45
C LEU A 165 15.43 20.03 8.35
N GLU A 166 15.91 21.13 8.95
CA GLU A 166 17.34 21.46 8.95
C GLU A 166 18.16 20.48 9.78
N GLU A 167 17.67 20.10 10.97
CA GLU A 167 18.30 19.07 11.79
C GLU A 167 18.38 17.72 11.04
N LEU A 168 17.32 17.35 10.31
CA LEU A 168 17.28 16.14 9.47
C LEU A 168 18.27 16.21 8.30
N ARG A 169 18.44 17.38 7.66
CA ARG A 169 19.45 17.58 6.59
C ARG A 169 20.88 17.40 7.10
N VAL A 170 21.20 17.96 8.26
CA VAL A 170 22.52 17.80 8.88
C VAL A 170 22.78 16.34 9.23
N CYS A 171 21.80 15.65 9.82
CA CYS A 171 21.90 14.22 10.15
C CYS A 171 22.09 13.35 8.89
N THR A 172 21.31 13.58 7.84
CA THR A 172 21.41 12.80 6.58
C THR A 172 22.70 13.06 5.82
N HIS A 173 23.28 14.27 5.89
CA HIS A 173 24.58 14.52 5.27
C HIS A 173 25.74 13.88 6.04
N THR A 174 25.61 13.77 7.37
CA THR A 174 26.61 13.17 8.26
C THR A 174 26.59 11.64 8.22
N LEU A 175 25.41 11.05 8.01
CA LEU A 175 25.21 9.60 7.96
C LEU A 175 25.10 9.15 6.51
N GLN A 176 26.13 8.51 5.95
CA GLN A 176 25.98 7.77 4.69
C GLN A 176 24.83 6.77 4.84
N ILE A 177 23.74 6.95 4.09
CA ILE A 177 22.53 6.13 4.21
C ILE A 177 22.89 4.69 3.87
N ASN A 178 22.98 3.88 4.92
CA ASN A 178 23.13 2.43 4.86
C ASN A 178 22.30 1.82 6.00
N PHE A 179 22.10 0.51 5.98
CA PHE A 179 21.26 -0.20 6.96
C PHE A 179 21.69 0.05 8.43
N ARG A 180 23.00 0.21 8.69
CA ARG A 180 23.51 0.54 10.04
C ARG A 180 23.26 2.00 10.43
N SER A 181 23.30 2.91 9.46
CA SER A 181 23.04 4.33 9.66
C SER A 181 21.55 4.61 9.88
N MET A 182 20.64 3.84 9.28
CA MET A 182 19.19 4.00 9.47
C MET A 182 18.76 3.71 10.91
N ALA A 183 19.37 2.71 11.56
CA ALA A 183 19.11 2.45 12.98
C ALA A 183 19.44 3.66 13.85
N LYS A 184 20.48 4.45 13.51
CA LYS A 184 20.86 5.67 14.26
C LYS A 184 19.87 6.82 14.10
N ILE A 185 19.17 6.90 12.96
CA ILE A 185 18.13 7.91 12.73
C ILE A 185 16.90 7.65 13.62
N MET A 186 16.66 6.39 14.02
CA MET A 186 15.49 5.99 14.82
C MET A 186 15.65 6.26 16.33
N TYR A 187 16.83 6.67 16.79
CA TYR A 187 17.16 6.95 18.19
C TYR A 187 17.24 8.46 18.52
N PHE A 188 16.84 9.32 17.59
CA PHE A 188 16.71 10.77 17.79
C PHE A 188 15.24 11.18 17.65
#